data_AF-A0A397YJF7-F1
#
_entry.id   AF-A0A397YJF7-F1
#
_cell.length_a   1.000
_cell.length_b   1.000
_cell.length_c   1.000
_cell.angle_alpha   90.00
_cell.angle_beta   90.00
_cell.angle_gamma   90.00
#
_symmetry.space_group_name_H-M   'P 1'
#
loop_
_entity.id
_entity.type
_entity.pdbx_description
1 polymer ?
#
loop_
_entity_poly.entity_id
_entity_poly.type
_entity_poly.pdbx_seq_one_letter_code
_entity_poly.pdbx_strand_id
1 'polypeptide(L)'
;MYRHLVCKRNMTSIKDRGVHQRNTALEHIELHKLDGIVYFADDDNVYSLELFESLREIRRFGTWPVAMLAPSKNKAILEGPVCNGSQVIGWHTNEKSKRLRRFHVDMSGFAFNSTILWDPKRWKRPFPHPTRQLDTVKEGFQETTFIEQVVADESDMEGVPSACSRILNWHLHLDALDVPYPQGWVMQKNLEAVITVR
;
A
#
# COMPACT_ATOMS: atom_id res chain seq x y z
N MET A 1 13.47 4.58 -14.04
CA MET A 1 12.53 5.58 -14.61
C MET A 1 11.57 5.97 -13.50
N TYR A 2 11.29 7.26 -13.32
CA TYR A 2 10.33 7.73 -12.31
C TYR A 2 9.54 8.92 -12.86
N ARG A 3 8.38 9.19 -12.27
CA ARG A 3 7.58 10.40 -12.50
C ARG A 3 7.31 11.06 -11.16
N HIS A 4 7.62 12.34 -11.02
CA HIS A 4 7.36 13.09 -9.80
C HIS A 4 5.99 13.77 -9.91
N LEU A 5 5.08 13.42 -8.99
CA LEU A 5 3.73 13.98 -8.90
C LEU A 5 3.58 14.74 -7.59
N VAL A 6 2.79 15.82 -7.60
CA VAL A 6 2.53 16.64 -6.43
C VAL A 6 1.03 16.76 -6.22
N CYS A 7 0.57 16.40 -5.02
CA CYS A 7 -0.80 16.65 -4.61
C CYS A 7 -0.92 18.09 -4.09
N LYS A 8 -1.80 18.90 -4.68
CA LYS A 8 -2.02 20.30 -4.30
C LYS A 8 -3.11 20.50 -3.24
N ARG A 9 -3.74 19.42 -2.78
CA ARG A 9 -4.86 19.50 -1.84
C ARG A 9 -4.31 19.85 -0.46
N ASN A 10 -4.76 20.96 0.11
CA ASN A 10 -4.35 21.38 1.45
C ASN A 10 -4.87 20.36 2.48
N MET A 11 -3.95 19.72 3.18
CA MET A 11 -4.23 18.74 4.19
C MET A 11 -4.53 19.42 5.52
N THR A 12 -5.76 19.31 6.01
CA THR A 12 -6.14 19.78 7.36
C THR A 12 -6.02 18.68 8.42
N SER A 13 -5.95 17.41 8.01
CA SER A 13 -5.91 16.24 8.89
C SER A 13 -4.71 15.34 8.56
N ILE A 14 -3.99 14.91 9.60
CA ILE A 14 -2.86 13.96 9.50
C ILE A 14 -3.35 12.57 9.05
N LYS A 15 -4.63 12.24 9.30
CA LYS A 15 -5.20 10.91 8.99
C LYS A 15 -5.31 10.63 7.49
N ASP A 16 -5.28 11.66 6.64
CA ASP A 16 -5.48 11.52 5.19
C ASP A 16 -4.17 11.50 4.38
N ARG A 17 -3.01 11.40 5.06
CA ARG A 17 -1.66 11.67 4.51
C ARG A 17 -1.25 10.89 3.26
N GLY A 18 -1.86 9.75 2.97
CA GLY A 18 -1.57 8.98 1.75
C GLY A 18 -2.70 8.98 0.70
N VAL A 19 -3.93 9.29 1.09
CA VAL A 19 -5.12 9.07 0.23
C VAL A 19 -5.07 9.94 -1.02
N HIS A 20 -4.83 11.24 -0.86
CA HIS A 20 -4.84 12.16 -1.99
C HIS A 20 -3.63 11.99 -2.91
N GLN A 21 -2.48 11.58 -2.36
CA GLN A 21 -1.25 11.28 -3.08
C GLN A 21 -1.45 10.05 -3.95
N ARG A 22 -1.99 8.96 -3.38
CA ARG A 22 -2.35 7.76 -4.13
C ARG A 22 -3.38 8.06 -5.22
N ASN A 23 -4.41 8.86 -4.92
CA ASN A 23 -5.38 9.29 -5.94
C ASN A 23 -4.76 10.13 -7.06
N THR A 24 -3.80 10.99 -6.75
CA THR A 24 -3.06 11.77 -7.77
C THR A 24 -2.29 10.83 -8.70
N ALA A 25 -1.68 9.77 -8.16
CA ALA A 25 -1.00 8.76 -8.96
C ALA A 25 -1.99 7.92 -9.80
N LEU A 26 -3.12 7.51 -9.24
CA LEU A 26 -4.17 6.76 -9.97
C LEU A 26 -4.73 7.58 -11.13
N GLU A 27 -5.02 8.87 -10.92
CA GLU A 27 -5.45 9.79 -11.98
C GLU A 27 -4.38 9.93 -13.07
N HIS A 28 -3.12 10.02 -12.68
CA HIS A 28 -2.02 10.09 -13.63
C HIS A 28 -1.91 8.82 -14.50
N ILE A 29 -2.06 7.64 -13.90
CA ILE A 29 -2.05 6.34 -14.61
C ILE A 29 -3.24 6.26 -15.58
N GLU A 30 -4.43 6.65 -15.11
CA GLU A 30 -5.68 6.63 -15.90
C GLU A 30 -5.60 7.60 -17.09
N LEU A 31 -5.17 8.84 -16.86
CA LEU A 31 -5.05 9.88 -17.89
C LEU A 31 -4.09 9.48 -19.01
N HIS A 32 -2.94 8.90 -18.64
CA HIS A 32 -1.90 8.50 -19.61
C HIS A 32 -2.04 7.05 -20.09
N LYS A 33 -3.06 6.32 -19.62
CA LYS A 33 -3.30 4.91 -19.94
C LYS A 33 -2.05 4.05 -19.80
N LEU A 34 -1.33 4.22 -18.69
CA LEU A 34 -0.08 3.49 -18.46
C LEU A 34 -0.42 2.02 -18.25
N ASP A 35 0.09 1.14 -19.11
CA ASP A 35 -0.11 -0.31 -19.03
C ASP A 35 0.93 -0.96 -18.11
N GLY A 36 0.47 -1.84 -17.21
CA GLY A 36 1.32 -2.50 -16.22
C GLY A 36 0.57 -2.86 -14.93
N ILE A 37 1.34 -3.03 -13.85
CA ILE A 37 0.84 -3.39 -12.52
C ILE A 37 0.96 -2.18 -11.59
N VAL A 38 -0.14 -1.86 -10.92
CA VAL A 38 -0.20 -0.84 -9.87
C VAL A 38 0.03 -1.52 -8.53
N TYR A 39 1.04 -1.05 -7.81
CA TYR A 39 1.37 -1.49 -6.46
C TYR A 39 1.53 -0.28 -5.54
N PHE A 40 0.91 -0.32 -4.36
CA PHE A 40 1.05 0.72 -3.35
C PHE A 40 2.18 0.35 -2.38
N ALA A 41 3.33 0.99 -2.54
CA ALA A 41 4.48 0.84 -1.67
C ALA A 41 4.67 2.10 -0.83
N ASP A 42 4.44 2.01 0.47
CA ASP A 42 4.72 3.08 1.44
C ASP A 42 6.24 3.14 1.69
N ASP A 43 6.75 4.31 2.09
CA ASP A 43 8.17 4.65 2.13
C ASP A 43 8.93 4.13 3.36
N ASP A 44 8.21 3.57 4.32
CA ASP A 44 8.70 3.01 5.59
C ASP A 44 8.72 1.48 5.62
N ASN A 45 8.09 0.81 4.66
CA ASN A 45 7.96 -0.64 4.62
C ASN A 45 9.19 -1.35 4.05
N VAL A 46 9.30 -2.66 4.33
CA VAL A 46 10.36 -3.52 3.78
C VAL A 46 9.79 -4.42 2.70
N TYR A 47 10.49 -4.48 1.57
CA TYR A 47 10.07 -5.24 0.39
C TYR A 47 11.17 -6.19 -0.06
N SER A 48 10.83 -7.47 -0.24
CA SER A 48 11.74 -8.41 -0.89
C SER A 48 11.82 -8.14 -2.39
N LEU A 49 12.97 -8.42 -3.01
CA LEU A 49 13.09 -8.33 -4.48
C LEU A 49 12.18 -9.33 -5.20
N GLU A 50 11.98 -10.50 -4.60
CA GLU A 50 11.10 -11.54 -5.11
C GLU A 50 9.65 -11.08 -5.25
N LEU A 51 9.18 -10.20 -4.35
CA LEU A 51 7.86 -9.58 -4.48
C LEU A 51 7.67 -9.02 -5.88
N PHE A 52 8.63 -8.22 -6.35
CA PHE A 52 8.52 -7.53 -7.64
C PHE A 52 8.55 -8.49 -8.82
N GLU A 53 9.15 -9.68 -8.68
CA GLU A 53 9.03 -10.73 -9.70
C GLU A 53 7.62 -11.33 -9.69
N SER A 54 7.07 -11.64 -8.52
CA SER A 54 5.70 -12.14 -8.40
C SER A 54 4.64 -11.13 -8.84
N LEU A 55 4.88 -9.83 -8.66
CA LEU A 55 3.99 -8.77 -9.15
C LEU A 55 3.81 -8.84 -10.67
N ARG A 56 4.86 -9.20 -11.43
CA ARG A 56 4.79 -9.26 -12.91
C ARG A 56 3.86 -10.36 -13.42
N GLU A 57 3.59 -11.37 -12.59
CA GLU A 57 2.75 -12.52 -12.96
C GLU A 57 1.25 -12.23 -12.78
N ILE A 58 0.91 -11.12 -12.12
CA ILE A 58 -0.47 -10.72 -11.86
C ILE A 58 -1.19 -10.44 -13.17
N ARG A 59 -2.32 -11.11 -13.37
CA ARG A 59 -3.19 -10.95 -14.54
C ARG A 59 -4.22 -9.86 -14.31
N ARG A 60 -4.86 -9.88 -13.14
CA ARG A 60 -5.94 -8.96 -12.79
C ARG A 60 -5.74 -8.29 -11.44
N PHE A 61 -5.81 -9.07 -10.36
CA PHE A 61 -5.71 -8.57 -9.00
C PHE A 61 -5.02 -9.62 -8.14
N GLY A 62 -3.78 -9.33 -7.73
CA GLY A 62 -2.97 -10.22 -6.90
C GLY A 62 -2.99 -9.78 -5.45
N THR A 63 -3.00 -10.73 -4.53
CA THR A 63 -2.90 -10.48 -3.09
C THR A 63 -2.07 -11.55 -2.38
N TRP A 64 -1.45 -11.16 -1.27
CA TRP A 64 -0.51 -11.99 -0.51
C TRP A 64 -0.46 -11.58 0.95
N PRO A 65 0.05 -12.44 1.84
CA PRO A 65 0.10 -12.12 3.26
C PRO A 65 1.22 -11.12 3.58
N VAL A 66 0.90 -10.16 4.45
CA VAL A 66 1.79 -9.11 4.94
C VAL A 66 2.10 -9.36 6.42
N ALA A 67 3.38 -9.25 6.78
CA ALA A 67 3.79 -9.26 8.17
C ALA A 67 3.75 -7.84 8.76
N MET A 68 2.85 -7.61 9.70
CA MET A 68 2.76 -6.38 10.47
C MET A 68 3.73 -6.45 11.65
N LEU A 69 4.75 -5.59 11.64
CA LEU A 69 5.77 -5.53 12.68
C LEU A 69 5.50 -4.34 13.61
N ALA A 70 5.42 -4.62 14.91
CA ALA A 70 5.30 -3.59 15.95
C ALA A 70 6.61 -3.51 16.75
N PRO A 71 7.24 -2.32 16.89
CA PRO A 71 8.53 -2.14 17.56
C PRO A 71 8.58 -2.69 18.98
N SER A 72 7.47 -2.62 19.70
CA SER A 72 7.40 -2.94 21.13
C SER A 72 7.08 -4.41 21.45
N LYS A 73 6.73 -5.23 20.46
CA LYS A 73 6.09 -6.55 20.73
C LYS A 73 6.93 -7.78 20.41
N ASN A 74 8.13 -7.68 19.80
CA ASN A 74 8.93 -8.82 19.33
C ASN A 74 8.10 -9.91 18.62
N LYS A 75 6.97 -9.53 18.03
CA LYS A 75 5.97 -10.42 17.45
C LYS A 75 5.48 -9.80 16.16
N ALA A 76 5.55 -10.58 15.08
CA ALA A 76 4.91 -10.26 13.82
C ALA A 76 3.45 -10.74 13.87
N ILE A 77 2.54 -9.90 13.39
CA ILE A 77 1.15 -10.27 13.15
C ILE A 77 1.00 -10.48 11.66
N LEU A 78 0.44 -11.62 11.25
CA LEU A 78 0.12 -11.85 9.84
C LEU A 78 -1.27 -11.29 9.53
N GLU A 79 -1.39 -10.53 8.44
CA GLU A 79 -2.66 -10.18 7.82
C GLU A 79 -2.63 -10.54 6.33
N GLY A 80 -3.71 -11.10 5.78
CA GLY A 80 -3.82 -11.34 4.35
C GLY A 80 -4.65 -12.56 3.96
N PRO A 81 -4.57 -13.00 2.71
CA PRO A 81 -5.45 -14.01 2.15
C PRO A 81 -5.10 -15.42 2.66
N VAL A 82 -6.11 -16.27 2.73
CA VAL A 82 -5.98 -17.73 2.86
C VAL A 82 -6.32 -18.33 1.50
N CYS A 83 -5.43 -19.17 0.96
CA CYS A 83 -5.50 -19.59 -0.44
C CYS A 83 -5.52 -21.11 -0.58
N ASN A 84 -6.30 -21.61 -1.53
CA ASN A 84 -6.25 -22.99 -2.01
C ASN A 84 -5.70 -22.98 -3.44
N GLY A 85 -4.44 -23.34 -3.61
CA GLY A 85 -3.71 -23.04 -4.84
C GLY A 85 -3.64 -21.52 -5.07
N SER A 86 -3.96 -21.04 -6.27
CA SER A 86 -4.03 -19.60 -6.56
C SER A 86 -5.35 -18.94 -6.15
N GLN A 87 -6.35 -19.71 -5.72
CA GLN A 87 -7.67 -19.17 -5.39
C GLN A 87 -7.69 -18.65 -3.95
N VAL A 88 -8.15 -17.41 -3.75
CA VAL A 88 -8.42 -16.85 -2.42
C VAL A 88 -9.73 -17.43 -1.88
N ILE A 89 -9.67 -18.07 -0.71
CA ILE A 89 -10.81 -18.75 -0.07
C ILE A 89 -11.23 -18.10 1.26
N GLY A 90 -10.50 -17.09 1.70
CA GLY A 90 -10.78 -16.37 2.93
C GLY A 90 -9.62 -15.47 3.33
N TRP A 91 -9.66 -15.00 4.58
CA TRP A 91 -8.70 -14.04 5.09
C TRP A 91 -8.27 -14.36 6.52
N HIS A 92 -7.00 -14.14 6.81
CA HIS A 92 -6.43 -14.22 8.15
C HIS A 92 -6.21 -12.81 8.70
N THR A 93 -6.75 -12.54 9.88
CA THR A 93 -6.46 -11.33 10.67
C THR A 93 -6.48 -11.69 12.15
N ASN A 94 -5.64 -11.03 12.94
CA ASN A 94 -5.63 -11.17 14.39
C ASN A 94 -6.42 -10.05 15.10
N GLU A 95 -6.95 -9.08 14.34
CA GLU A 95 -7.59 -7.90 14.90
C GLU A 95 -9.11 -8.07 15.04
N LYS A 96 -9.57 -8.27 16.28
CA LYS A 96 -10.98 -8.54 16.59
C LYS A 96 -11.93 -7.40 16.22
N SER A 97 -11.48 -6.14 16.30
CA SER A 97 -12.26 -4.94 15.92
C SER A 97 -12.49 -4.84 14.41
N LYS A 98 -11.63 -5.46 13.60
CA LYS A 98 -11.64 -5.37 12.15
C LYS A 98 -12.44 -6.48 11.45
N ARG A 99 -13.20 -7.30 12.21
CA ARG A 99 -14.06 -8.39 11.70
C ARG A 99 -15.20 -7.95 10.77
N LEU A 100 -15.45 -6.64 10.66
CA LEU A 100 -16.48 -6.07 9.78
C LEU A 100 -15.99 -5.79 8.36
N ARG A 101 -14.68 -5.90 8.11
CA ARG A 101 -14.11 -5.71 6.76
C ARG A 101 -14.40 -6.95 5.92
N ARG A 102 -14.70 -6.77 4.64
CA ARG A 102 -14.80 -7.90 3.70
C ARG A 102 -13.41 -8.43 3.36
N PHE A 103 -12.50 -7.51 3.02
CA PHE A 103 -11.12 -7.83 2.65
C PHE A 103 -10.18 -7.44 3.78
N HIS A 104 -9.46 -8.42 4.34
CA HIS A 104 -8.49 -8.20 5.42
C HIS A 104 -7.07 -8.20 4.88
N VAL A 105 -6.69 -7.09 4.28
CA VAL A 105 -5.39 -6.89 3.68
C VAL A 105 -4.88 -5.49 4.05
N ASP A 106 -3.56 -5.36 4.14
CA ASP A 106 -2.86 -4.08 4.23
C ASP A 106 -2.77 -3.42 2.84
N MET A 107 -2.56 -2.10 2.79
CA MET A 107 -2.41 -1.36 1.53
C MET A 107 -1.29 -1.92 0.65
N SER A 108 -0.22 -2.45 1.26
CA SER A 108 0.92 -3.06 0.58
C SER A 108 0.78 -4.57 0.31
N GLY A 109 -0.37 -5.17 0.62
CA GLY A 109 -0.65 -6.60 0.45
C GLY A 109 -1.41 -6.98 -0.82
N PHE A 110 -1.55 -6.04 -1.76
CA PHE A 110 -2.19 -6.30 -3.04
C PHE A 110 -1.62 -5.42 -4.16
N ALA A 111 -1.81 -5.89 -5.39
CA ALA A 111 -1.51 -5.15 -6.60
C ALA A 111 -2.51 -5.54 -7.71
N PHE A 112 -2.67 -4.68 -8.70
CA PHE A 112 -3.67 -4.91 -9.74
C PHE A 112 -3.25 -4.37 -11.11
N ASN A 113 -3.84 -4.93 -12.15
CA ASN A 113 -3.60 -4.52 -13.52
C ASN A 113 -4.14 -3.11 -13.75
N SER A 114 -3.29 -2.19 -14.19
CA SER A 114 -3.63 -0.77 -14.37
C SER A 114 -4.75 -0.54 -15.38
N THR A 115 -4.95 -1.46 -16.32
CA THR A 115 -6.04 -1.41 -17.32
C THR A 115 -7.42 -1.41 -16.66
N ILE A 116 -7.56 -1.86 -15.40
CA ILE A 116 -8.79 -1.71 -14.61
C ILE A 116 -9.21 -0.24 -14.50
N LEU A 117 -8.25 0.70 -14.43
CA LEU A 117 -8.53 2.11 -14.24
C LEU A 117 -9.06 2.78 -15.51
N TRP A 118 -8.58 2.37 -16.70
CA TRP A 118 -8.82 3.10 -17.95
C TRP A 118 -9.43 2.28 -19.09
N ASP A 119 -9.58 0.96 -18.93
CA ASP A 119 -10.30 0.06 -19.84
C ASP A 119 -11.42 -0.71 -19.11
N PRO A 120 -12.52 -0.02 -18.75
CA PRO A 120 -13.62 -0.61 -17.98
C PRO A 120 -14.36 -1.72 -18.73
N LYS A 121 -14.29 -1.75 -20.07
CA LYS A 121 -14.96 -2.75 -20.90
C LYS A 121 -14.32 -4.13 -20.76
N ARG A 122 -13.00 -4.16 -20.55
CA ARG A 122 -12.23 -5.41 -20.37
C ARG A 122 -12.60 -6.14 -19.07
N TRP A 123 -12.91 -5.41 -18.01
CA TRP A 123 -12.99 -5.98 -16.66
C TRP A 123 -14.40 -6.02 -16.05
N LYS A 124 -15.45 -5.63 -16.80
CA LYS A 124 -16.85 -5.63 -16.34
C LYS A 124 -17.01 -5.07 -14.91
N ARG A 125 -16.45 -3.88 -14.68
CA ARG A 125 -16.36 -3.30 -13.33
C ARG A 125 -17.73 -3.20 -12.65
N PRO A 126 -17.80 -3.39 -11.32
CA PRO A 126 -19.04 -3.22 -10.57
C PRO A 126 -19.54 -1.76 -10.56
N PHE A 127 -18.64 -0.78 -10.70
CA PHE A 127 -18.99 0.64 -10.67
C PHE A 127 -18.45 1.42 -11.88
N PRO A 128 -19.23 2.37 -12.45
CA PRO A 128 -18.83 3.17 -13.60
C PRO A 128 -17.90 4.34 -13.24
N HIS A 129 -17.83 4.74 -11.96
CA HIS A 129 -17.05 5.89 -11.50
C HIS A 129 -15.53 5.62 -11.52
N PRO A 130 -14.69 6.66 -11.52
CA PRO A 130 -13.25 6.51 -11.38
C PRO A 130 -12.90 5.79 -10.07
N THR A 131 -12.04 4.79 -10.15
CA THR A 131 -11.58 4.06 -8.96
C THR A 131 -10.66 4.96 -8.14
N ARG A 132 -11.08 5.32 -6.92
CA ARG A 132 -10.36 6.24 -6.03
C ARG A 132 -10.47 5.81 -4.57
N GLN A 133 -9.45 6.15 -3.81
CA GLN A 133 -9.46 6.09 -2.35
C GLN A 133 -10.34 7.21 -1.80
N LEU A 134 -11.32 6.87 -0.97
CA LEU A 134 -12.25 7.82 -0.36
C LEU A 134 -11.60 8.46 0.88
N ASP A 135 -11.82 9.75 1.10
CA ASP A 135 -11.27 10.52 2.24
C ASP A 135 -12.20 10.57 3.47
N THR A 136 -13.41 10.00 3.36
CA THR A 136 -14.42 9.95 4.42
C THR A 136 -14.50 8.61 5.14
N VAL A 137 -13.60 7.67 4.80
CA VAL A 137 -13.65 6.29 5.27
C VAL A 137 -13.10 6.18 6.69
N LYS A 138 -13.73 5.33 7.48
CA LYS A 138 -13.28 5.05 8.85
C LYS A 138 -11.90 4.38 8.82
N GLU A 139 -11.09 4.71 9.82
CA GLU A 139 -9.76 4.13 10.00
C GLU A 139 -9.79 2.59 9.92
N GLY A 140 -8.91 2.02 9.09
CA GLY A 140 -8.83 0.58 8.83
C GLY A 140 -9.77 0.04 7.74
N PHE A 141 -10.65 0.85 7.15
CA PHE A 141 -11.55 0.44 6.05
C PHE A 141 -11.12 0.93 4.66
N GLN A 142 -9.96 1.59 4.56
CA GLN A 142 -9.51 2.20 3.31
C GLN A 142 -9.26 1.17 2.22
N GLU A 143 -8.64 0.06 2.57
CA GLU A 143 -8.26 -1.02 1.66
C GLU A 143 -9.52 -1.74 1.15
N THR A 144 -10.41 -2.16 2.06
CA THR A 144 -11.63 -2.89 1.67
C THR A 144 -12.53 -2.05 0.76
N THR A 145 -12.72 -0.76 1.07
CA THR A 145 -13.55 0.14 0.24
C THR A 145 -12.93 0.46 -1.12
N PHE A 146 -11.60 0.44 -1.22
CA PHE A 146 -10.92 0.56 -2.50
C PHE A 146 -11.05 -0.73 -3.34
N ILE A 147 -10.82 -1.88 -2.72
CA ILE A 147 -10.84 -3.20 -3.39
C ILE A 147 -12.24 -3.51 -3.92
N GLU A 148 -13.30 -3.18 -3.19
CA GLU A 148 -14.69 -3.33 -3.64
C GLU A 148 -15.01 -2.55 -4.92
N GLN A 149 -14.23 -1.52 -5.27
CA GLN A 149 -14.38 -0.80 -6.54
C GLN A 149 -13.71 -1.51 -7.72
N VAL A 150 -12.77 -2.42 -7.44
CA VAL A 150 -11.86 -3.04 -8.41
C VAL A 150 -12.24 -4.49 -8.72
N VAL A 151 -12.73 -5.22 -7.72
CA VAL A 151 -13.13 -6.63 -7.82
C VAL A 151 -14.54 -6.84 -7.27
N ALA A 152 -15.29 -7.78 -7.85
CA ALA A 152 -16.63 -8.11 -7.37
C ALA A 152 -16.58 -8.98 -6.09
N ASP A 153 -15.68 -9.96 -6.10
CA ASP A 153 -15.46 -10.91 -5.02
C ASP A 153 -14.07 -11.58 -5.12
N GLU A 154 -13.79 -12.47 -4.19
CA GLU A 154 -12.54 -13.22 -4.07
C GLU A 154 -12.21 -14.07 -5.30
N SER A 155 -13.18 -14.42 -6.15
CA SER A 155 -12.94 -15.18 -7.39
C SER A 155 -12.22 -14.35 -8.46
N ASP A 156 -12.27 -13.02 -8.35
CA ASP A 156 -11.53 -12.10 -9.21
C ASP A 156 -10.08 -11.87 -8.73
N MET A 157 -9.70 -12.48 -7.60
CA MET A 157 -8.38 -12.35 -6.98
C MET A 157 -7.52 -13.59 -7.20
N GLU A 158 -6.22 -13.38 -7.33
CA GLU A 158 -5.22 -14.44 -7.36
C GLU A 158 -4.25 -14.31 -6.17
N GLY A 159 -3.99 -15.44 -5.52
CA GLY A 159 -3.00 -15.57 -4.45
C GLY A 159 -1.59 -15.63 -5.00
N VAL A 160 -0.73 -14.72 -4.55
CA VAL A 160 0.63 -14.52 -5.08
C VAL A 160 1.67 -14.69 -3.96
N PRO A 161 2.73 -15.51 -4.10
CA PRO A 161 2.82 -16.63 -5.04
C PRO A 161 1.72 -17.65 -4.74
N SER A 162 1.60 -18.69 -5.58
CA SER A 162 0.59 -19.74 -5.38
C SER A 162 0.55 -20.27 -3.95
N ALA A 163 -0.65 -20.55 -3.47
CA ALA A 163 -0.97 -20.94 -2.10
C ALA A 163 -0.71 -19.88 -1.03
N CYS A 164 -0.40 -18.63 -1.40
CA CYS A 164 -0.16 -17.53 -0.45
C CYS A 164 0.88 -17.91 0.61
N SER A 165 1.87 -18.67 0.16
CA SER A 165 2.76 -19.48 1.02
C SER A 165 3.92 -18.70 1.62
N ARG A 166 4.11 -17.45 1.21
CA ARG A 166 5.27 -16.64 1.55
C ARG A 166 4.89 -15.22 1.92
N ILE A 167 5.63 -14.68 2.89
CA ILE A 167 5.60 -13.27 3.26
C ILE A 167 6.69 -12.59 2.44
N LEU A 168 6.30 -11.63 1.59
CA LEU A 168 7.21 -10.95 0.67
C LEU A 168 7.39 -9.46 0.97
N ASN A 169 6.60 -8.94 1.91
CA ASN A 169 6.70 -7.59 2.44
C ASN A 169 6.35 -7.54 3.94
N TRP A 170 6.91 -6.53 4.60
CA TRP A 170 6.70 -6.27 6.02
C TRP A 170 6.29 -4.83 6.22
N HIS A 171 5.17 -4.65 6.91
CA HIS A 171 4.70 -3.34 7.31
C HIS A 171 5.41 -2.94 8.60
N LEU A 172 6.17 -1.84 8.58
CA LEU A 172 6.87 -1.32 9.75
C LEU A 172 6.05 -0.21 10.40
N HIS A 173 5.51 -0.45 11.60
CA HIS A 173 4.87 0.62 12.35
C HIS A 173 5.93 1.47 13.06
N LEU A 174 6.54 2.41 12.33
CA LEU A 174 7.51 3.35 12.89
C LEU A 174 6.78 4.56 13.47
N ASP A 175 6.36 4.46 14.73
CA ASP A 175 5.99 5.65 15.47
C ASP A 175 7.24 6.53 15.61
N ALA A 176 7.13 7.79 15.21
CA ALA A 176 8.03 8.83 15.68
C ALA A 176 7.77 9.01 17.18
N LEU A 177 8.31 8.10 18.00
CA LEU A 177 8.55 8.37 19.41
C LEU A 177 9.25 9.72 19.46
N ASP A 178 8.79 10.64 20.31
CA ASP A 178 9.44 11.94 20.56
C ASP A 178 10.95 11.76 20.49
N VAL A 179 11.54 12.02 19.31
CA VAL A 179 12.98 11.86 19.14
C VAL A 179 13.51 13.18 19.66
N PRO A 180 13.99 13.27 20.92
CA PRO A 180 14.61 14.49 21.36
C PRO A 180 15.73 14.75 20.38
N TYR A 181 15.70 15.92 19.72
CA TYR A 181 16.80 16.36 18.90
C TYR A 181 18.08 16.17 19.73
N PRO A 182 19.07 15.39 19.26
CA PRO A 182 20.18 15.01 20.10
C PRO A 182 20.90 16.28 20.53
N GLN A 183 20.93 16.54 21.84
CA GLN A 183 21.30 17.85 22.40
C GLN A 183 22.71 18.33 22.00
N GLY A 184 23.59 17.41 21.54
CA GLY A 184 24.92 17.72 21.04
C GLY A 184 25.05 18.04 19.55
N TRP A 185 23.96 17.97 18.77
CA TRP A 185 23.99 18.17 17.30
C TRP A 185 23.57 19.58 16.88
N VAL A 186 23.40 20.49 17.84
CA VAL A 186 23.13 21.91 17.57
C VAL A 186 24.40 22.55 17.03
N MET A 187 24.38 22.97 15.76
CA MET A 187 25.45 23.71 15.07
C MET A 187 25.59 25.14 15.63
N GLN A 188 25.95 25.29 16.90
CA GLN A 188 25.93 26.61 17.55
C GLN A 188 27.30 27.29 17.70
N LYS A 189 28.45 26.62 17.51
CA LYS A 189 29.74 27.25 17.87
C LYS A 189 30.94 27.08 16.94
N ASN A 190 30.93 26.20 15.93
CA ASN A 190 32.15 25.88 15.17
C ASN A 190 32.13 26.28 13.67
N LEU A 191 31.15 27.06 13.23
CA LEU A 191 31.07 27.53 11.83
C LEU A 191 31.87 28.82 11.56
N GLU A 192 32.41 29.47 12.60
CA GLU A 192 33.24 30.69 12.45
C GLU A 192 34.71 30.37 12.10
N ALA A 193 35.11 29.09 12.12
CA ALA A 193 36.44 28.68 11.69
C ALA A 193 36.55 28.75 10.17
N VAL A 194 36.91 29.92 9.64
CA VAL A 194 37.29 30.08 8.23
C VAL A 194 38.66 29.42 8.02
N ILE A 195 38.65 28.15 7.61
CA ILE A 195 39.86 27.48 7.13
C ILE A 195 40.15 28.00 5.74
N THR A 196 41.23 28.77 5.57
CA THR A 196 41.71 29.20 4.26
C THR A 196 42.28 27.99 3.54
N VAL A 197 41.66 27.61 2.42
CA VAL A 197 42.17 26.56 1.55
C VAL A 197 43.45 27.08 0.89
N ARG A 198 44.57 26.36 1.05
CA ARG A 198 45.83 26.61 0.32
C ARG A 198 45.76 25.98 -1.06
#